data_AF-A0A2L0EM28-F1
#
_entry.id   AF-A0A2L0EM28-F1
#
_cell.length_a   1.000
_cell.length_b   1.000
_cell.length_c   1.000
_cell.angle_alpha   90.00
_cell.angle_beta   90.00
_cell.angle_gamma   90.00
#
_symmetry.space_group_name_H-M   'P 1'
#
loop_
_entity.id
_entity.type
_entity.pdbx_description
1 polymer ?
#
loop_
_entity_poly.entity_id
_entity_poly.type
_entity_poly.pdbx_seq_one_letter_code
_entity_poly.pdbx_strand_id
1 'polypeptide(L)'
;MSKPVAPVQEQAAEPKAKSSEPTAKLAASWYIALRASTLGKKPVELKLFGQPLVAWRDQAGRPVIMERHCAHLGASLADGKVVDGCIQP
;
A
#
# COMPACT_ATOMS: atom_id res chain seq x y z
N MET A 1 -2.29 -52.45 14.22
CA MET A 1 -2.85 -51.44 13.31
C MET A 1 -2.22 -50.09 13.67
N SER A 2 -1.08 -49.76 13.07
CA SER A 2 -0.43 -48.45 13.22
C SER A 2 -0.03 -48.00 11.83
N LYS A 3 -0.65 -46.93 11.33
CA LYS A 3 -0.25 -46.30 10.07
C LYS A 3 0.94 -45.36 10.34
N PRO A 4 1.94 -45.28 9.45
CA PRO A 4 3.00 -44.29 9.59
C PRO A 4 2.47 -42.88 9.30
N VAL A 5 2.87 -41.90 10.10
CA VAL A 5 2.65 -40.47 9.84
C VAL A 5 3.76 -40.00 8.90
N ALA A 6 3.37 -39.45 7.75
CA ALA A 6 4.29 -38.82 6.79
C ALA A 6 4.79 -37.46 7.33
N PRO A 7 6.03 -37.04 6.98
CA PRO A 7 6.55 -35.75 7.44
C PRO A 7 5.82 -34.61 6.74
N VAL A 8 5.31 -33.64 7.51
CA VAL A 8 4.83 -32.36 7.00
C VAL A 8 6.06 -31.54 6.60
N GLN A 9 6.18 -31.26 5.31
CA GLN A 9 7.24 -30.40 4.77
C GLN A 9 6.82 -28.93 4.98
N GLU A 10 7.47 -28.27 5.93
CA GLU A 10 7.44 -26.82 6.12
C GLU A 10 8.12 -26.15 4.91
N GLN A 11 7.33 -25.77 3.91
CA GLN A 11 7.80 -24.94 2.81
C GLN A 11 7.74 -23.48 3.28
N ALA A 12 8.87 -22.99 3.81
CA ALA A 12 9.09 -21.58 4.01
C ALA A 12 8.89 -20.84 2.68
N ALA A 13 7.86 -20.01 2.59
CA ALA A 13 7.63 -19.16 1.45
C ALA A 13 8.82 -18.21 1.30
N GLU A 14 9.54 -18.33 0.19
CA GLU A 14 10.60 -17.41 -0.21
C GLU A 14 10.05 -15.97 -0.25
N PRO A 15 10.85 -14.95 0.11
CA PRO A 15 10.42 -13.57 0.02
C PRO A 15 10.19 -13.24 -1.46
N LYS A 16 8.91 -13.18 -1.85
CA LYS A 16 8.49 -12.88 -3.21
C LYS A 16 8.99 -11.46 -3.55
N ALA A 17 10.07 -11.39 -4.33
CA ALA A 17 10.60 -10.15 -4.84
C ALA A 17 9.48 -9.33 -5.48
N LYS A 18 9.43 -8.03 -5.15
CA LYS A 18 8.46 -7.06 -5.67
C LYS A 18 8.43 -7.16 -7.20
N SER A 19 7.35 -7.73 -7.76
CA SER A 19 7.11 -7.70 -9.20
C SER A 19 6.85 -6.25 -9.59
N SER A 20 7.90 -5.53 -9.98
CA SER A 20 7.77 -4.24 -10.63
C SER A 20 7.19 -4.50 -12.01
N GLU A 21 5.86 -4.43 -12.15
CA GLU A 21 5.28 -4.23 -13.47
C GLU A 21 5.98 -3.01 -14.10
N PRO A 22 6.29 -3.05 -15.41
CA PRO A 22 6.99 -1.95 -16.05
C PRO A 22 6.22 -0.67 -15.76
N THR A 23 6.88 0.30 -15.12
CA THR A 23 6.36 1.66 -15.04
C THR A 23 6.02 2.05 -16.46
N ALA A 24 4.72 2.20 -16.76
CA ALA A 24 4.26 2.55 -18.09
C ALA A 24 5.08 3.76 -18.56
N LYS A 25 5.64 3.70 -19.79
CA LYS A 25 6.37 4.82 -20.41
C LYS A 25 5.38 5.96 -20.65
N LEU A 26 5.16 6.73 -19.61
CA LEU A 26 4.25 7.87 -19.57
C LEU A 26 5.08 9.16 -19.60
N ALA A 27 4.50 10.21 -20.14
CA ALA A 27 5.14 11.52 -20.13
C ALA A 27 5.32 12.02 -18.68
N ALA A 28 6.38 12.77 -18.43
CA ALA A 28 6.52 13.52 -17.18
C ALA A 28 5.52 14.71 -17.23
N SER A 29 4.29 14.47 -16.79
CA SER A 29 3.19 15.43 -16.86
C SER A 29 2.26 15.31 -15.66
N TRP A 30 1.22 16.13 -15.63
CA TRP A 30 0.17 16.10 -14.61
C TRP A 30 -0.86 15.01 -14.92
N TYR A 31 -1.17 14.21 -13.90
CA TYR A 31 -2.19 13.17 -13.95
C TYR A 31 -3.18 13.35 -12.80
N ILE A 32 -4.45 13.04 -13.07
CA ILE A 32 -5.48 13.06 -12.04
C ILE A 32 -5.32 11.79 -11.19
N ALA A 33 -5.02 11.96 -9.90
CA ALA A 33 -4.89 10.83 -8.98
C ALA A 33 -6.25 10.32 -8.47
N LEU A 34 -7.11 11.24 -7.99
CA LEU A 34 -8.47 10.94 -7.51
C LEU A 34 -9.31 12.22 -7.39
N ARG A 35 -10.62 12.07 -7.19
CA ARG A 35 -11.49 13.20 -6.83
C ARG A 35 -11.25 13.62 -5.39
N ALA A 36 -11.19 14.94 -5.14
CA ALA A 36 -11.00 15.47 -3.79
C ALA A 36 -12.11 15.04 -2.81
N SER A 37 -13.34 14.84 -3.29
CA SER A 37 -14.47 14.37 -2.48
C SER A 37 -14.33 12.92 -2.00
N THR A 38 -13.44 12.12 -2.59
CA THR A 38 -13.13 10.77 -2.12
C THR A 38 -12.28 10.79 -0.85
N LEU A 39 -11.55 11.88 -0.58
CA LEU A 39 -10.76 12.04 0.64
C LEU A 39 -11.64 12.45 1.83
N GLY A 40 -12.02 11.46 2.63
CA GLY A 40 -12.73 11.61 3.91
C GLY A 40 -11.80 11.49 5.13
N LYS A 41 -12.31 10.88 6.21
CA LYS A 41 -11.55 10.64 7.46
C LYS A 41 -10.58 9.47 7.38
N LYS A 42 -10.85 8.49 6.51
CA LYS A 42 -10.00 7.31 6.33
C LYS A 42 -9.00 7.54 5.20
N PRO A 43 -7.79 6.97 5.30
CA PRO A 43 -6.88 6.88 4.18
C PRO A 43 -7.53 6.15 3.00
N VAL A 44 -7.12 6.51 1.78
CA VAL A 44 -7.61 5.92 0.54
C VAL A 44 -6.44 5.24 -0.16
N GLU A 45 -6.59 3.97 -0.50
CA GLU A 45 -5.65 3.24 -1.36
C GLU A 45 -5.80 3.67 -2.83
N LEU A 46 -4.68 3.76 -3.54
CA LEU A 46 -4.63 3.99 -4.98
C LEU A 46 -3.44 3.24 -5.61
N LYS A 47 -3.58 2.89 -6.90
CA LYS A 47 -2.47 2.37 -7.72
C LYS A 47 -2.30 3.29 -8.93
N LEU A 48 -1.16 3.97 -9.03
CA LEU A 48 -0.82 4.82 -10.19
C LEU A 48 0.55 4.41 -10.71
N PHE A 49 0.70 4.33 -12.04
CA PHE A 49 1.97 4.02 -12.69
C PHE A 49 2.64 2.71 -12.22
N GLY A 50 1.83 1.75 -11.79
CA GLY A 50 2.30 0.49 -11.19
C GLY A 50 2.69 0.59 -9.72
N GLN A 51 2.65 1.77 -9.10
CA GLN A 51 3.03 2.01 -7.72
C GLN A 51 1.83 1.95 -6.76
N PRO A 52 1.93 1.20 -5.65
CA PRO A 52 0.92 1.24 -4.59
C PRO A 52 1.11 2.50 -3.74
N LEU A 53 0.08 3.33 -3.69
CA LEU A 53 0.07 4.64 -3.04
C LEU A 53 -1.09 4.74 -2.03
N VAL A 54 -0.99 5.67 -1.09
CA VAL A 54 -2.04 6.01 -0.13
C VAL A 54 -2.27 7.51 -0.12
N ALA A 55 -3.52 7.95 -0.04
CA ALA A 55 -3.91 9.34 0.01
C ALA A 55 -4.75 9.66 1.25
N TRP A 56 -4.54 10.83 1.84
CA TRP A 56 -5.32 11.31 3.00
C TRP A 56 -5.34 12.84 3.05
N ARG A 57 -5.95 13.41 4.10
CA ARG A 57 -5.90 14.85 4.39
C ARG A 57 -5.02 15.12 5.59
N ASP A 58 -4.10 16.07 5.46
CA ASP A 58 -3.31 16.56 6.58
C ASP A 58 -4.16 17.39 7.57
N GLN A 59 -3.53 17.92 8.61
CA GLN A 59 -4.19 18.70 9.65
C GLN A 59 -4.82 20.00 9.10
N ALA A 60 -4.27 20.55 8.01
CA ALA A 60 -4.81 21.72 7.33
C ALA A 60 -5.89 21.36 6.30
N GLY A 61 -6.28 20.08 6.21
CA GLY A 61 -7.25 19.57 5.24
C GLY A 61 -6.69 19.41 3.83
N ARG A 62 -5.38 19.57 3.62
CA ARG A 62 -4.74 19.47 2.30
C ARG A 62 -4.56 18.01 1.91
N PRO A 63 -4.78 17.66 0.63
CA PRO A 63 -4.55 16.30 0.14
C PRO A 63 -3.05 15.96 0.16
N VAL A 64 -2.73 14.76 0.63
CA VAL A 64 -1.37 14.19 0.61
C VAL A 64 -1.42 12.83 -0.09
N ILE A 65 -0.38 12.48 -0.85
CA ILE A 65 -0.17 11.15 -1.44
C ILE A 65 1.23 10.68 -1.08
N MET A 66 1.38 9.43 -0.67
CA MET A 66 2.68 8.78 -0.44
C MET A 66 2.67 7.30 -0.85
N GLU A 67 3.82 6.63 -0.76
CA GLU A 67 3.92 5.18 -0.92
C GLU A 67 3.08 4.45 0.14
N ARG A 68 2.28 3.47 -0.28
CA ARG A 68 1.28 2.83 0.60
C ARG A 68 1.91 2.05 1.74
N HIS A 69 3.11 1.51 1.57
CA HIS A 69 3.71 0.61 2.54
C HIS A 69 4.64 1.38 3.48
N CYS A 70 4.52 1.13 4.78
CA CYS A 70 5.34 1.81 5.77
C CYS A 70 6.82 1.44 5.57
N ALA A 71 7.70 2.44 5.70
CA ALA A 71 9.15 2.25 5.49
C ALA A 71 9.80 1.32 6.54
N HIS A 72 9.10 1.02 7.64
CA HIS A 72 9.60 0.15 8.70
C HIS A 72 9.50 -1.33 8.32
N LEU A 73 8.28 -1.88 8.20
CA LEU A 73 8.04 -3.32 7.95
C LEU A 73 7.02 -3.58 6.83
N GLY A 74 6.66 -2.56 6.05
CA GLY A 74 5.82 -2.72 4.87
C GLY A 74 4.32 -2.89 5.14
N ALA A 75 3.83 -2.59 6.35
CA ALA A 75 2.39 -2.54 6.61
C ALA A 75 1.70 -1.55 5.68
N SER A 76 0.51 -1.91 5.19
CA SER A 76 -0.30 -1.04 4.35
C SER A 76 -0.86 0.10 5.20
N LEU A 77 -0.41 1.32 4.93
CA LEU A 77 -0.91 2.53 5.57
C LEU A 77 -2.37 2.83 5.22
N ALA A 78 -2.91 2.22 4.16
CA ALA A 78 -4.32 2.36 3.81
C ALA A 78 -5.26 1.67 4.82
N ASP A 79 -4.77 0.67 5.55
CA ASP A 79 -5.50 -0.04 6.60
C ASP A 79 -5.44 0.67 7.96
N GLY A 80 -4.57 1.69 8.06
CA GLY A 80 -4.34 2.46 9.26
C GLY A 80 -5.31 3.63 9.43
N LYS A 81 -4.81 4.71 10.04
CA LYS A 81 -5.62 5.89 10.39
C LYS A 81 -4.83 7.18 10.28
N VAL A 82 -5.56 8.28 10.16
CA VAL A 82 -5.00 9.64 10.25
C VAL A 82 -5.13 10.12 11.69
N VAL A 83 -4.02 10.48 12.32
CA VAL A 83 -3.95 11.05 13.67
C VAL A 83 -3.19 12.36 13.59
N ASP A 84 -3.81 13.45 14.03
CA ASP A 84 -3.24 14.81 13.98
C ASP A 84 -2.71 15.19 12.58
N GLY A 85 -3.37 14.72 11.52
CA GLY A 85 -2.98 14.95 10.14
C GLY A 85 -1.87 14.03 9.60
N CYS A 86 -1.32 13.15 10.44
CA CYS A 86 -0.28 12.18 10.08
C CYS A 86 -0.87 10.79 9.88
N ILE A 87 -0.36 10.08 8.87
CA ILE A 87 -0.72 8.69 8.61
C ILE A 87 0.00 7.75 9.59
N GLN A 88 -0.73 6.80 10.16
CA GLN A 88 -0.20 5.77 11.06
C GLN A 88 -0.62 4.39 10.54
N PRO A 89 0.28 3.38 10.54
CA PRO A 89 -0.06 1.99 10.23
C PRO A 89 -1.10 1.41 11.20
#